data_AF-A0A7X9PQR7-F1
#
_entry.id   AF-A0A7X9PQR7-F1
#
_cell.length_a   1.000
_cell.length_b   1.000
_cell.length_c   1.000
_cell.angle_alpha   90.00
_cell.angle_beta   90.00
_cell.angle_gamma   90.00
#
_symmetry.space_group_name_H-M   'P 1'
#
loop_
_entity.id
_entity.type
_entity.pdbx_description
1 polymer ?
#
loop_
_entity_poly.entity_id
_entity_poly.type
_entity_poly.pdbx_seq_one_letter_code
_entity_poly.pdbx_strand_id
1 'polypeptide(L)'
;MVRKVYRFAVCFFSFCIVLIFSACMTQVAVNKNDGSKKHGQNLDQTLERQNGLVSQGKNVQEQSNGEFDVLSKAGDTQQDAKSEEEQEMMEGILDLLEEADAFWDDDDVENTIDTLDRAYALLLAVNGNAEVSRQKDDLRLLISKRIMAVYSAQQSVTRGKAGEIPLQMNEAIEREIRAFQGPEREFFISSYQRSGIYRDVIIKELKMAGIPEEFFW
;
A
#
# COMPACT_ATOMS: atom_id res chain seq x y z
N MET A 1 56.73 -40.62 29.85
CA MET A 1 55.72 -39.55 29.91
C MET A 1 54.80 -39.48 28.69
N VAL A 2 55.29 -39.69 27.47
CA VAL A 2 54.55 -39.50 26.21
C VAL A 2 53.25 -40.34 26.07
N ARG A 3 53.23 -41.59 26.55
CA ARG A 3 52.02 -42.45 26.49
C ARG A 3 50.85 -41.97 27.38
N LYS A 4 51.12 -41.23 28.46
CA LYS A 4 50.06 -40.67 29.33
C LYS A 4 49.47 -39.41 28.71
N VAL A 5 50.30 -38.59 28.04
CA VAL A 5 49.86 -37.40 27.31
C VAL A 5 49.00 -37.78 26.10
N TYR A 6 49.38 -38.82 25.37
CA TYR A 6 48.58 -39.31 24.23
C TYR A 6 47.22 -39.89 24.66
N ARG A 7 47.17 -40.61 25.79
CA ARG A 7 45.90 -41.11 26.35
C ARG A 7 45.00 -39.97 26.84
N PHE A 8 45.58 -38.92 27.41
CA PHE A 8 44.81 -37.74 27.82
C PHE A 8 44.27 -36.96 26.61
N ALA A 9 45.09 -36.76 25.58
CA ALA A 9 44.69 -36.09 24.35
C ALA A 9 43.61 -36.86 23.58
N VAL A 10 43.71 -38.19 23.47
CA VAL A 10 42.70 -39.03 22.80
C VAL A 10 41.38 -39.05 23.57
N CYS A 11 41.41 -39.09 24.91
CA CYS A 11 40.19 -38.98 25.72
C CYS A 11 39.57 -37.58 25.62
N PHE A 12 40.37 -36.51 25.59
CA PHE A 12 39.87 -35.14 25.44
C PHE A 12 39.24 -34.91 24.06
N PHE A 13 39.87 -35.43 23.00
CA PHE A 13 39.35 -35.32 21.63
C PHE A 13 38.08 -36.14 21.43
N SER A 14 38.00 -37.34 22.03
CA SER A 14 36.78 -38.16 22.04
C SER A 14 35.64 -37.46 22.81
N PHE A 15 35.94 -36.82 23.95
CA PHE A 15 34.96 -36.08 24.72
C PHE A 15 34.46 -34.82 23.99
N CYS A 16 35.35 -34.09 23.29
CA CYS A 16 34.97 -32.97 22.43
C CYS A 16 34.08 -33.41 21.25
N ILE A 17 34.33 -34.59 20.65
CA ILE A 17 33.47 -35.12 19.58
C ILE A 17 32.08 -35.47 20.13
N VAL A 18 31.98 -36.09 21.31
CA VAL A 18 30.69 -36.40 21.95
C VAL A 18 29.91 -35.11 22.33
N LEU A 19 30.60 -34.07 22.78
CA LEU A 19 29.96 -32.76 23.07
C LEU A 19 29.48 -32.04 21.81
N ILE A 20 30.15 -32.21 20.67
CA ILE A 20 29.73 -31.63 19.38
C ILE A 20 28.51 -32.37 18.81
N PHE A 21 28.41 -33.70 18.99
CA PHE A 21 27.25 -34.47 18.52
C PHE A 21 25.99 -34.33 19.41
N SER A 22 26.14 -33.97 20.69
CA SER A 22 24.99 -33.76 21.60
C SER A 22 24.25 -32.42 21.39
N ALA A 23 24.80 -31.48 20.61
CA ALA A 23 24.20 -30.18 20.37
C ALA A 23 23.28 -30.11 19.13
N CYS A 24 23.03 -31.23 18.43
CA CYS A 24 22.32 -31.23 17.15
C CYS A 24 20.92 -31.87 17.16
N MET A 25 20.32 -32.11 18.33
CA MET A 25 18.93 -32.57 18.44
C MET A 25 18.11 -31.65 19.34
N THR A 26 17.76 -30.48 18.81
CA THR A 26 16.56 -29.76 19.25
C THR A 26 15.75 -29.44 17.99
N GLN A 27 14.85 -30.35 17.66
CA GLN A 27 13.85 -30.15 16.62
C GLN A 27 12.86 -29.09 17.11
N VAL A 28 12.86 -27.93 16.44
CA VAL A 28 11.68 -27.04 16.43
C VAL A 28 10.71 -27.66 15.43
N ALA A 29 9.62 -28.21 15.94
CA ALA A 29 8.52 -28.71 15.12
C ALA A 29 7.86 -27.52 14.40
N VAL A 30 8.15 -27.38 13.10
CA VAL A 30 7.35 -26.54 12.20
C VAL A 30 6.08 -27.32 11.88
N ASN A 31 4.98 -26.91 12.52
CA ASN A 31 3.64 -27.37 12.16
C ASN A 31 3.30 -26.80 10.78
N LYS A 32 3.31 -27.65 9.74
CA LYS A 32 2.66 -27.35 8.45
C LYS A 32 1.16 -27.41 8.68
N ASN A 33 0.58 -26.27 9.07
CA ASN A 33 -0.84 -26.06 8.91
C ASN A 33 -1.05 -25.57 7.47
N ASP A 34 -1.66 -26.42 6.63
CA ASP A 34 -2.11 -26.03 5.29
C ASP A 34 -3.17 -24.94 5.43
N GLY A 35 -2.69 -23.70 5.31
CA GLY A 35 -3.51 -22.50 5.23
C GLY A 35 -4.23 -22.44 3.90
N SER A 36 -5.45 -22.95 3.92
CA SER A 36 -6.55 -22.68 3.00
C SER A 36 -6.47 -21.31 2.30
N LYS A 37 -6.76 -21.32 1.00
CA LYS A 37 -7.14 -20.15 0.19
C LYS A 37 -8.06 -19.23 1.00
N LYS A 38 -7.61 -18.02 1.30
CA LYS A 38 -8.49 -16.88 1.60
C LYS A 38 -8.20 -15.77 0.59
N HIS A 39 -8.77 -15.97 -0.59
CA HIS A 39 -9.10 -14.88 -1.50
C HIS A 39 -10.15 -13.98 -0.81
N GLY A 40 -10.06 -12.68 -1.05
CA GLY A 40 -10.61 -11.62 -0.20
C GLY A 40 -12.09 -11.77 0.15
N GLN A 41 -12.38 -11.81 1.45
CA GLN A 41 -13.74 -11.69 2.00
C GLN A 41 -13.93 -10.43 2.85
N ASN A 42 -13.09 -9.41 2.70
CA ASN A 42 -13.25 -8.16 3.45
C ASN A 42 -13.91 -7.00 2.67
N LEU A 43 -14.31 -7.22 1.41
CA LEU A 43 -14.94 -6.15 0.61
C LEU A 43 -16.47 -6.11 0.71
N ASP A 44 -17.12 -7.14 1.25
CA ASP A 44 -18.58 -7.17 1.39
C ASP A 44 -19.07 -6.34 2.61
N GLN A 45 -18.25 -6.23 3.65
CA GLN A 45 -18.57 -5.43 4.84
C GLN A 45 -18.51 -3.91 4.62
N THR A 46 -17.90 -3.45 3.53
CA THR A 46 -17.78 -2.01 3.23
C THR A 46 -18.97 -1.50 2.40
N LEU A 47 -19.66 -2.38 1.66
CA LEU A 47 -20.85 -2.06 0.86
C LEU A 47 -22.10 -1.81 1.72
N GLU A 48 -22.27 -2.53 2.83
CA GLU A 48 -23.45 -2.41 3.70
C GLU A 48 -23.46 -1.15 4.60
N ARG A 49 -22.29 -0.55 4.87
CA ARG A 49 -22.22 0.63 5.76
C ARG A 49 -22.62 1.95 5.09
N GLN A 50 -22.62 2.04 3.76
CA GLN A 50 -22.96 3.28 3.04
C GLN A 50 -24.43 3.36 2.62
N ASN A 51 -25.16 2.24 2.57
CA ASN A 51 -26.59 2.21 2.23
C ASN A 51 -27.53 2.57 3.40
N GLY A 52 -27.00 2.79 4.62
CA GLY A 52 -27.79 3.03 5.83
C GLY A 52 -28.15 4.49 6.16
N LEU A 53 -27.77 5.47 5.33
CA LEU A 53 -27.89 6.90 5.68
C LEU A 53 -28.79 7.76 4.77
N VAL A 54 -29.50 7.19 3.80
CA VAL A 54 -30.45 7.94 2.96
C VAL A 54 -31.84 7.28 2.99
N SER A 55 -32.51 7.39 4.12
CA SER A 55 -33.96 7.16 4.21
C SER A 55 -34.56 8.03 5.31
N GLN A 56 -34.79 9.30 5.00
CA GLN A 56 -35.82 10.09 5.69
C GLN A 56 -36.19 11.35 4.88
N GLY A 57 -37.46 11.44 4.44
CA GLY A 57 -38.10 12.74 4.24
C GLY A 57 -38.94 12.98 2.98
N LYS A 58 -40.22 12.61 3.06
CA LYS A 58 -41.44 13.33 2.59
C LYS A 58 -41.68 13.64 1.09
N ASN A 59 -42.67 12.91 0.56
CA ASN A 59 -43.93 13.38 -0.04
C ASN A 59 -44.08 14.90 -0.31
N VAL A 60 -44.29 15.27 -1.57
CA VAL A 60 -45.43 16.11 -2.02
C VAL A 60 -45.92 15.57 -3.37
N GLN A 61 -47.23 15.40 -3.44
CA GLN A 61 -48.03 14.97 -4.56
C GLN A 61 -48.56 16.23 -5.26
N GLU A 62 -48.46 16.33 -6.59
CA GLU A 62 -49.37 17.18 -7.36
C GLU A 62 -49.60 16.61 -8.76
N GLN A 63 -50.84 16.20 -8.97
CA GLN A 63 -51.42 15.85 -10.25
C GLN A 63 -51.82 17.14 -10.96
N SER A 64 -51.55 17.25 -12.26
CA SER A 64 -52.48 17.97 -13.15
C SER A 64 -52.48 17.30 -14.53
N ASN A 65 -53.70 16.97 -14.96
CA ASN A 65 -54.01 16.52 -16.32
C ASN A 65 -53.88 17.68 -17.30
N GLY A 66 -53.33 17.41 -18.48
CA GLY A 66 -53.33 18.32 -19.62
C GLY A 66 -53.10 17.53 -20.89
N GLU A 67 -54.19 17.04 -21.47
CA GLU A 67 -54.24 16.49 -22.82
C GLU A 67 -54.17 17.62 -23.83
N PHE A 68 -53.22 17.60 -24.78
CA PHE A 68 -53.44 17.95 -26.19
C PHE A 68 -52.19 17.76 -27.09
N ASP A 69 -52.51 17.30 -28.29
CA ASP A 69 -51.86 17.33 -29.59
C ASP A 69 -50.79 16.31 -30.01
N VAL A 70 -51.24 15.57 -31.02
CA VAL A 70 -50.50 14.76 -31.96
C VAL A 70 -49.75 15.69 -32.91
N LEU A 71 -48.61 15.18 -33.40
CA LEU A 71 -47.92 15.54 -34.65
C LEU A 71 -46.64 16.41 -34.51
N SER A 72 -45.50 15.72 -34.45
CA SER A 72 -44.37 16.00 -35.35
C SER A 72 -43.40 14.82 -35.38
N LYS A 73 -43.72 13.86 -36.24
CA LYS A 73 -42.82 12.79 -36.68
C LYS A 73 -41.89 13.37 -37.76
N ALA A 74 -40.80 14.02 -37.35
CA ALA A 74 -39.72 14.45 -38.25
C ALA A 74 -38.38 14.77 -37.56
N GLY A 75 -38.15 14.27 -36.32
CA GLY A 75 -36.91 14.53 -35.56
C GLY A 75 -36.17 13.29 -35.01
N ASP A 76 -36.80 12.11 -34.97
CA ASP A 76 -36.28 10.93 -34.24
C ASP A 76 -34.95 10.36 -34.76
N THR A 77 -34.69 10.47 -36.07
CA THR A 77 -33.63 9.65 -36.68
C THR A 77 -32.19 10.02 -36.25
N GLN A 78 -31.96 11.21 -35.67
CA GLN A 78 -30.63 11.61 -35.18
C GLN A 78 -30.41 11.42 -33.68
N GLN A 79 -31.47 11.41 -32.86
CA GLN A 79 -31.33 11.20 -31.42
C GLN A 79 -31.17 9.71 -31.08
N ASP A 80 -31.87 8.84 -31.78
CA ASP A 80 -31.79 7.40 -31.56
C ASP A 80 -30.40 6.85 -31.91
N ALA A 81 -29.84 7.23 -33.07
CA ALA A 81 -28.52 6.79 -33.52
C ALA A 81 -27.37 7.23 -32.59
N LYS A 82 -27.43 8.46 -32.06
CA LYS A 82 -26.45 8.97 -31.10
C LYS A 82 -26.55 8.24 -29.75
N SER A 83 -27.75 7.83 -29.35
CA SER A 83 -27.96 7.05 -28.13
C SER A 83 -27.46 5.61 -28.26
N GLU A 84 -27.57 5.02 -29.46
CA GLU A 84 -27.05 3.69 -29.77
C GLU A 84 -25.52 3.68 -29.77
N GLU A 85 -24.86 4.66 -30.41
CA GLU A 85 -23.40 4.81 -30.37
C GLU A 85 -22.87 5.03 -28.94
N GLU A 86 -23.59 5.81 -28.13
CA GLU A 86 -23.25 6.02 -26.71
C GLU A 86 -23.37 4.72 -25.91
N GLN A 87 -24.39 3.90 -26.17
CA GLN A 87 -24.56 2.59 -25.53
C GLN A 87 -23.47 1.60 -25.96
N GLU A 88 -23.13 1.54 -27.25
CA GLU A 88 -22.06 0.68 -27.77
C GLU A 88 -20.70 1.04 -27.14
N MET A 89 -20.41 2.35 -27.01
CA MET A 89 -19.22 2.79 -26.29
C MET A 89 -19.25 2.38 -24.81
N MET A 90 -20.41 2.46 -24.15
CA MET A 90 -20.55 2.06 -22.75
C MET A 90 -20.37 0.55 -22.55
N GLU A 91 -20.91 -0.26 -23.45
CA GLU A 91 -20.65 -1.71 -23.49
C GLU A 91 -19.15 -1.98 -23.68
N GLY A 92 -18.50 -1.26 -24.60
CA GLY A 92 -17.04 -1.36 -24.79
C GLY A 92 -16.22 -1.00 -23.55
N ILE A 93 -16.68 -0.07 -22.70
CA ILE A 93 -16.01 0.22 -21.41
C ILE A 93 -16.14 -0.97 -20.45
N LEU A 94 -17.30 -1.62 -20.42
CA LEU A 94 -17.53 -2.78 -19.57
C LEU A 94 -16.68 -3.97 -20.02
N ASP A 95 -16.55 -4.18 -21.34
CA ASP A 95 -15.68 -5.21 -21.90
C ASP A 95 -14.21 -4.98 -21.51
N LEU A 96 -13.74 -3.73 -21.60
CA LEU A 96 -12.38 -3.37 -21.16
C LEU A 96 -12.18 -3.57 -19.65
N LEU A 97 -13.22 -3.36 -18.84
CA LEU A 97 -13.17 -3.64 -17.40
C LEU A 97 -13.07 -5.14 -17.13
N GLU A 98 -13.80 -5.98 -17.86
CA GLU A 98 -13.69 -7.43 -17.76
C GLU A 98 -12.31 -7.93 -18.22
N GLU A 99 -11.76 -7.36 -19.29
CA GLU A 99 -10.40 -7.65 -19.76
C GLU A 99 -9.35 -7.26 -18.71
N ALA A 100 -9.50 -6.08 -18.09
CA ALA A 100 -8.62 -5.66 -17.00
C ALA A 100 -8.70 -6.61 -15.78
N ASP A 101 -9.88 -7.13 -15.49
CA ASP A 101 -10.06 -8.13 -14.43
C ASP A 101 -9.37 -9.45 -14.77
N ALA A 102 -9.39 -9.87 -16.03
CA ALA A 102 -8.66 -11.05 -16.49
C ALA A 102 -7.13 -10.87 -16.37
N PHE A 103 -6.58 -9.72 -16.80
CA PHE A 103 -5.15 -9.41 -16.62
C PHE A 103 -4.75 -9.38 -15.15
N TRP A 104 -5.65 -8.91 -14.27
CA TRP A 104 -5.41 -8.89 -12.84
C TRP A 104 -5.33 -10.30 -12.25
N ASP A 105 -6.20 -11.20 -12.69
CA ASP A 105 -6.19 -12.60 -12.26
C ASP A 105 -4.92 -13.34 -12.73
N ASP A 106 -4.33 -12.90 -13.84
CA ASP A 106 -3.07 -13.43 -14.40
C ASP A 106 -1.79 -12.82 -13.77
N ASP A 107 -1.90 -11.97 -12.73
CA ASP A 107 -0.80 -11.18 -12.11
C ASP A 107 -0.11 -10.20 -13.09
N ASP A 108 -0.76 -9.86 -14.21
CA ASP A 108 -0.26 -8.91 -15.19
C ASP A 108 -0.73 -7.49 -14.89
N VAL A 109 -0.04 -6.89 -13.94
CA VAL A 109 -0.34 -5.56 -13.41
C VAL A 109 -0.23 -4.45 -14.45
N GLU A 110 0.78 -4.48 -15.32
CA GLU A 110 1.00 -3.42 -16.31
C GLU A 110 -0.14 -3.42 -17.34
N ASN A 111 -0.51 -4.60 -17.86
CA ASN A 111 -1.63 -4.70 -18.79
C ASN A 111 -2.97 -4.39 -18.11
N THR A 112 -3.13 -4.68 -16.82
CA THR A 112 -4.30 -4.26 -16.05
C THR A 112 -4.43 -2.73 -16.03
N ILE A 113 -3.36 -2.00 -15.68
CA ILE A 113 -3.39 -0.54 -15.59
C ILE A 113 -3.63 0.09 -16.97
N ASP A 114 -2.91 -0.38 -18.00
CA ASP A 114 -3.07 0.10 -19.37
C ASP A 114 -4.52 -0.05 -19.87
N THR A 115 -5.15 -1.18 -19.55
CA THR A 115 -6.53 -1.47 -19.99
C THR A 115 -7.55 -0.59 -19.23
N LEU A 116 -7.34 -0.36 -17.93
CA LEU A 116 -8.16 0.58 -17.15
C LEU A 116 -8.03 2.02 -17.64
N ASP A 117 -6.83 2.44 -18.05
CA ASP A 117 -6.61 3.77 -18.63
C ASP A 117 -7.29 3.92 -19.99
N ARG A 118 -7.28 2.87 -20.83
CA ARG A 118 -8.05 2.83 -22.08
C ARG A 118 -9.55 2.93 -21.83
N ALA A 119 -10.06 2.20 -20.84
CA ALA A 119 -11.47 2.28 -20.43
C ALA A 119 -11.84 3.71 -19.99
N TYR A 120 -10.95 4.38 -19.24
CA TYR A 120 -11.15 5.77 -18.83
C TYR A 120 -11.11 6.75 -20.01
N ALA A 121 -10.18 6.56 -20.95
CA ALA A 121 -10.10 7.37 -22.16
C ALA A 121 -11.38 7.24 -23.01
N LEU A 122 -11.92 6.03 -23.14
CA LEU A 122 -13.17 5.77 -23.84
C LEU A 122 -14.35 6.44 -23.12
N LEU A 123 -14.40 6.35 -21.78
CA LEU A 123 -15.39 7.06 -20.95
C LEU A 123 -15.38 8.58 -21.13
N LEU A 124 -14.20 9.18 -21.31
CA LEU A 124 -14.09 10.62 -21.59
C LEU A 124 -14.63 10.99 -22.98
N ALA A 125 -14.48 10.12 -23.97
CA ALA A 125 -14.94 10.35 -25.34
C ALA A 125 -16.48 10.29 -25.49
N VAL A 126 -17.18 9.53 -24.63
CA VAL A 126 -18.65 9.45 -24.63
C VAL A 126 -19.26 10.83 -24.31
N ASN A 127 -20.00 11.45 -25.22
CA ASN A 127 -20.59 12.78 -25.01
C ASN A 127 -22.10 12.69 -24.71
N GLY A 128 -22.46 12.61 -23.43
CA GLY A 128 -23.80 12.22 -22.98
C GLY A 128 -24.82 13.35 -22.73
N ASN A 129 -26.10 12.98 -22.82
CA ASN A 129 -27.26 13.69 -22.29
C ASN A 129 -27.35 13.54 -20.74
N ALA A 130 -28.39 14.07 -20.09
CA ALA A 130 -28.49 14.10 -18.63
C ALA A 130 -28.51 12.69 -17.96
N GLU A 131 -29.08 11.67 -18.61
CA GLU A 131 -29.15 10.31 -18.07
C GLU A 131 -27.81 9.57 -18.20
N VAL A 132 -27.13 9.74 -19.33
CA VAL A 132 -25.78 9.20 -19.57
C VAL A 132 -24.77 9.82 -18.60
N SER A 133 -24.98 11.05 -18.13
CA SER A 133 -24.11 11.66 -17.12
C SER A 133 -24.04 10.84 -15.82
N ARG A 134 -25.15 10.26 -15.36
CA ARG A 134 -25.16 9.46 -14.13
C ARG A 134 -24.42 8.14 -14.31
N GLN A 135 -24.69 7.45 -15.41
CA GLN A 135 -24.01 6.20 -15.73
C GLN A 135 -22.50 6.40 -15.91
N LYS A 136 -22.10 7.53 -16.49
CA LYS A 136 -20.68 7.91 -16.60
C LYS A 136 -20.03 8.12 -15.23
N ASP A 137 -20.72 8.74 -14.29
CA ASP A 137 -20.21 8.94 -12.93
C ASP A 137 -20.05 7.60 -12.19
N ASP A 138 -20.98 6.68 -12.39
CA ASP A 138 -20.90 5.32 -11.82
C ASP A 138 -19.70 4.55 -12.41
N LEU A 139 -19.49 4.59 -13.74
CA LEU A 139 -18.32 3.99 -14.38
C LEU A 139 -17.01 4.65 -13.95
N ARG A 140 -16.99 5.98 -13.82
CA ARG A 140 -15.83 6.71 -13.31
C ARG A 140 -15.45 6.21 -11.92
N LEU A 141 -16.44 6.02 -11.05
CA LEU A 141 -16.24 5.51 -9.71
C LEU A 141 -15.71 4.07 -9.73
N LEU A 142 -16.24 3.20 -10.59
CA LEU A 142 -15.79 1.82 -10.74
C LEU A 142 -14.33 1.74 -11.19
N ILE A 143 -13.97 2.43 -12.27
CA ILE A 143 -12.60 2.48 -12.80
C ILE A 143 -11.63 3.00 -11.72
N SER A 144 -12.00 4.11 -11.06
CA SER A 144 -11.16 4.72 -10.01
C SER A 144 -10.93 3.77 -8.83
N LYS A 145 -11.99 3.07 -8.39
CA LYS A 145 -11.89 2.06 -7.32
C LYS A 145 -10.97 0.91 -7.72
N ARG A 146 -11.04 0.44 -8.98
CA ARG A 146 -10.19 -0.65 -9.47
C ARG A 146 -8.73 -0.22 -9.53
N ILE A 147 -8.43 0.96 -10.07
CA ILE A 147 -7.07 1.54 -10.09
C ILE A 147 -6.51 1.60 -8.67
N MET A 148 -7.28 2.13 -7.71
CA MET A 148 -6.86 2.16 -6.31
C MET A 148 -6.59 0.77 -5.72
N ALA A 149 -7.43 -0.21 -6.04
CA ALA A 149 -7.23 -1.59 -5.59
C ALA A 149 -5.90 -2.15 -6.11
N VAL A 150 -5.63 -2.00 -7.41
CA VAL A 150 -4.38 -2.44 -8.07
C VAL A 150 -3.15 -1.84 -7.39
N TYR A 151 -3.13 -0.52 -7.19
CA TYR A 151 -1.99 0.16 -6.55
C TYR A 151 -1.83 -0.21 -5.06
N SER A 152 -2.94 -0.36 -4.32
CA SER A 152 -2.90 -0.75 -2.91
C SER A 152 -2.37 -2.17 -2.69
N ALA A 153 -2.68 -3.08 -3.63
CA ALA A 153 -2.19 -4.44 -3.61
C ALA A 153 -0.67 -4.49 -3.89
N GLN A 154 -0.16 -3.65 -4.79
CA GLN A 154 1.27 -3.53 -5.04
C GLN A 154 2.04 -2.94 -3.86
N GLN A 155 1.48 -1.93 -3.18
CA GLN A 155 2.18 -1.19 -2.12
C GLN A 155 2.59 -2.07 -0.92
N SER A 156 1.91 -3.20 -0.70
CA SER A 156 2.25 -4.13 0.38
C SER A 156 3.36 -5.13 0.02
N VAL A 157 3.76 -5.22 -1.25
CA VAL A 157 4.70 -6.24 -1.72
C VAL A 157 6.01 -5.58 -2.15
N THR A 158 6.80 -5.10 -1.19
CA THR A 158 8.25 -5.09 -1.41
C THR A 158 8.67 -6.55 -1.60
N ARG A 159 8.76 -7.02 -2.85
CA ARG A 159 9.24 -8.37 -3.21
C ARG A 159 10.71 -8.47 -2.76
N GLY A 160 10.92 -8.92 -1.52
CA GLY A 160 12.23 -9.07 -0.91
C GLY A 160 12.14 -9.41 0.57
N LYS A 161 13.18 -10.05 1.11
CA LYS A 161 13.41 -10.06 2.56
C LYS A 161 13.52 -8.58 2.94
N ALA A 162 12.68 -8.06 3.82
CA ALA A 162 12.69 -6.67 4.28
C ALA A 162 14.03 -6.35 4.96
N GLY A 163 15.07 -6.19 4.14
CA GLY A 163 16.39 -5.76 4.50
C GLY A 163 16.42 -4.25 4.40
N GLU A 164 17.17 -3.65 5.31
CA GLU A 164 17.57 -2.25 5.20
C GLU A 164 18.10 -1.96 3.80
N ILE A 165 17.82 -0.75 3.28
CA ILE A 165 18.43 -0.27 2.03
C ILE A 165 19.93 -0.58 2.10
N PRO A 166 20.50 -1.33 1.14
CA PRO A 166 21.89 -1.71 1.23
C PRO A 166 22.74 -0.43 1.24
N LEU A 167 23.32 -0.13 2.40
CA LEU A 167 24.25 0.97 2.55
C LEU A 167 25.52 0.57 1.81
N GLN A 168 25.61 0.92 0.53
CA GLN A 168 26.84 0.80 -0.21
C GLN A 168 27.84 1.78 0.41
N MET A 169 28.82 1.24 1.13
CA MET A 169 29.84 2.04 1.81
C MET A 169 30.66 2.80 0.76
N ASN A 170 30.40 4.10 0.65
CA ASN A 170 31.20 5.00 -0.19
C ASN A 170 32.54 5.25 0.51
N GLU A 171 33.64 5.30 -0.24
CA GLU A 171 34.99 5.57 0.28
C GLU A 171 35.04 6.88 1.09
N ALA A 172 34.32 7.92 0.66
CA ALA A 172 34.26 9.18 1.38
C ALA A 172 33.55 9.02 2.74
N ILE A 173 32.47 8.25 2.79
CA ILE A 173 31.72 7.96 4.02
C ILE A 173 32.57 7.13 4.97
N GLU A 174 33.28 6.12 4.45
CA GLU A 174 34.17 5.29 5.27
C GLU A 174 35.32 6.10 5.88
N ARG A 175 35.91 7.01 5.10
CA ARG A 175 36.97 7.92 5.57
C ARG A 175 36.46 8.81 6.70
N GLU A 176 35.27 9.37 6.55
CA GLU A 176 34.65 10.24 7.55
C GLU A 176 34.35 9.46 8.83
N ILE A 177 33.78 8.26 8.73
CA ILE A 177 33.54 7.39 9.89
C ILE A 177 34.85 7.08 10.63
N ARG A 178 35.93 6.79 9.90
CA ARG A 178 37.25 6.55 10.52
C ARG A 178 37.82 7.82 11.18
N ALA A 179 37.59 9.00 10.59
CA ALA A 179 38.00 10.27 11.19
C ALA A 179 37.25 10.56 12.50
N PHE A 180 35.92 10.39 12.49
CA PHE A 180 35.06 10.53 13.67
C PHE A 180 35.40 9.54 14.79
N GLN A 181 35.79 8.31 14.45
CA GLN A 181 36.15 7.29 15.43
C GLN A 181 37.61 7.42 15.94
N GLY A 182 38.48 8.10 15.20
CA GLY A 182 39.90 8.25 15.51
C GLY A 182 40.27 9.66 15.96
N PRO A 183 40.93 10.47 15.10
CA PRO A 183 41.52 11.76 15.48
C PRO A 183 40.51 12.80 15.97
N GLU A 184 39.31 12.82 15.40
CA GLU A 184 38.30 13.84 15.72
C GLU A 184 37.41 13.46 16.90
N ARG A 185 37.53 12.22 17.39
CA ARG A 185 36.73 11.70 18.49
C ARG A 185 36.83 12.57 19.74
N GLU A 186 38.04 12.97 20.09
CA GLU A 186 38.29 13.77 21.30
C GLU A 186 37.74 15.20 21.16
N PHE A 187 37.84 15.76 19.96
CA PHE A 187 37.23 17.05 19.63
C PHE A 187 35.70 16.99 19.74
N PHE A 188 35.08 15.92 19.25
CA PHE A 188 33.64 15.72 19.36
C PHE A 188 33.20 15.58 20.82
N ILE A 189 33.88 14.75 21.62
CA ILE A 189 33.55 14.54 23.03
C ILE A 189 33.70 15.84 23.83
N SER A 190 34.81 16.56 23.65
CA SER A 190 35.03 17.82 24.36
C SER A 190 34.02 18.90 23.97
N SER A 191 33.61 18.96 22.69
CA SER A 191 32.56 19.86 22.21
C SER A 191 31.20 19.51 22.81
N TYR A 192 30.86 18.22 22.88
CA TYR A 192 29.62 17.72 23.50
C TYR A 192 29.55 18.00 25.00
N GLN A 193 30.66 17.81 25.71
CA GLN A 193 30.74 18.18 27.13
C GLN A 193 30.55 19.68 27.31
N ARG A 194 31.13 20.50 26.43
CA ARG A 194 31.03 21.96 26.49
C ARG A 194 29.62 22.48 26.21
N SER A 195 28.90 21.88 25.26
CA SER A 195 27.51 22.27 24.98
C SER A 195 26.59 21.95 26.17
N GLY A 196 26.89 20.90 26.93
CA GLY A 196 26.14 20.52 28.13
C GLY A 196 26.36 21.40 29.36
N ILE A 197 27.42 22.23 29.41
CA ILE A 197 27.82 22.98 30.63
C ILE A 197 26.67 23.85 31.17
N TYR A 198 25.95 24.53 30.28
CA TYR A 198 24.91 25.48 30.67
C TYR A 198 23.50 24.89 30.67
N ARG A 199 23.36 23.59 30.34
CA ARG A 199 22.06 22.93 30.22
C ARG A 199 21.21 23.10 31.49
N ASP A 200 21.79 22.84 32.66
CA ASP A 200 21.05 22.90 33.92
C ASP A 200 20.63 24.32 34.31
N VAL A 201 21.42 25.32 33.91
CA VAL A 201 21.07 26.74 34.13
C VAL A 201 19.93 27.14 33.20
N ILE A 202 20.02 26.79 31.91
CA ILE A 202 19.00 27.10 30.91
C ILE A 202 17.65 26.45 31.27
N ILE A 203 17.64 25.18 31.71
CA ILE A 203 16.42 24.49 32.12
C ILE A 203 15.77 25.17 33.34
N LYS A 204 16.56 25.66 34.29
CA LYS A 204 16.03 26.41 35.45
C LYS A 204 15.37 27.72 35.02
N GLU A 205 16.01 28.48 34.14
CA GLU A 205 15.46 29.73 33.61
C GLU A 205 14.19 29.50 32.78
N LEU A 206 14.17 28.44 31.96
CA LEU A 206 12.97 28.04 31.20
C LEU A 206 11.80 27.74 32.14
N LYS A 207 12.04 26.98 33.22
CA LYS A 207 11.01 26.68 34.23
C LYS A 207 10.51 27.93 34.95
N MET A 208 11.39 28.88 35.26
CA MET A 208 11.01 30.17 35.85
C MET A 208 10.18 31.03 34.89
N ALA A 209 10.46 30.96 33.58
CA ALA A 209 9.67 31.61 32.54
C ALA A 209 8.35 30.89 32.20
N GLY A 210 8.06 29.75 32.84
CA GLY A 210 6.88 28.93 32.56
C GLY A 210 6.96 28.14 31.26
N ILE A 211 8.15 27.99 30.69
CA ILE A 211 8.41 27.26 29.44
C ILE A 211 8.79 25.81 29.77
N PRO A 212 8.19 24.80 29.12
CA PRO A 212 8.55 23.39 29.28
C PRO A 212 10.00 23.07 28.89
N GLU A 213 10.60 22.05 29.50
CA GLU A 213 12.02 21.69 29.30
C GLU A 213 12.29 20.99 27.96
N GLU A 214 11.24 20.50 27.31
CA GLU A 214 11.26 19.81 26.03
C GLU A 214 11.64 20.73 24.86
N PHE A 215 11.60 22.05 25.05
CA PHE A 215 12.03 23.03 24.05
C PHE A 215 13.56 23.17 23.94
N PHE A 216 14.31 22.58 24.88
CA PHE A 216 15.76 22.55 24.83
C PHE A 216 16.24 21.26 24.14
N TRP A 217 16.79 21.40 22.93
CA TRP A 217 17.33 20.31 22.10
C TRP A 217 18.85 20.43 21.95
#